data_AF-A0A535AN78-F1
#
_entry.id   AF-A0A535AN78-F1
#
_cell.length_a   1.000
_cell.length_b   1.000
_cell.length_c   1.000
_cell.angle_alpha   90.00
_cell.angle_beta   90.00
_cell.angle_gamma   90.00
#
_symmetry.space_group_name_H-M   'P 1'
#
loop_
_entity.id
_entity.type
_entity.pdbx_description
1 polymer ?
#
loop_
_entity_poly.entity_id
_entity_poly.type
_entity_poly.pdbx_seq_one_letter_code
_entity_poly.pdbx_strand_id
1 'polypeptide(L)'
;ELEELSIDIPHLQRKRDRMVKGLRDAGYTLNVPDGTFYILVDSPWPDADAFVEHLASQRVLVLPGATFEMPKHFRVSVTASDEMIERSLPVFAAAIKQPARV
;
A
#
# COMPACT_ATOMS: atom_id res chain seq x y z
N GLU A 1 -27.64 -8.30 17.68
CA GLU A 1 -27.49 -8.82 16.31
C GLU A 1 -26.05 -8.60 15.90
N LEU A 2 -25.23 -9.65 16.03
CA LEU A 2 -23.79 -9.63 15.77
C LEU A 2 -23.43 -10.78 14.82
N GLU A 3 -24.33 -11.06 13.88
CA GLU A 3 -24.26 -12.19 12.97
C GLU A 3 -24.41 -11.66 11.54
N GLU A 4 -23.51 -12.12 10.67
CA GLU A 4 -23.31 -11.74 9.25
C GLU A 4 -22.36 -10.57 8.92
N LEU A 5 -21.23 -10.47 9.63
CA LEU A 5 -20.01 -9.96 8.98
C LEU A 5 -19.34 -11.10 8.21
N SER A 6 -20.00 -11.57 7.15
CA SER A 6 -19.36 -12.44 6.15
C SER A 6 -18.32 -11.60 5.41
N ILE A 7 -17.04 -11.81 5.72
CA ILE A 7 -15.96 -11.22 4.95
C ILE A 7 -16.04 -11.81 3.53
N ASP A 8 -16.36 -10.99 2.54
CA ASP A 8 -16.31 -11.38 1.13
C ASP A 8 -14.84 -11.55 0.71
N ILE A 9 -14.33 -12.77 0.91
CA ILE A 9 -12.97 -13.16 0.58
C ILE A 9 -12.67 -12.95 -0.92
N PRO A 10 -13.54 -13.37 -1.87
CA PRO A 10 -13.36 -13.06 -3.29
C PRO A 10 -13.20 -11.55 -3.57
N HIS A 11 -13.97 -10.69 -2.90
CA HIS A 11 -13.86 -9.25 -3.07
C HIS A 11 -12.55 -8.69 -2.51
N LEU A 12 -12.11 -9.14 -1.34
CA LEU A 12 -10.80 -8.76 -0.79
C LEU A 12 -9.64 -9.23 -1.68
N GLN A 13 -9.75 -10.43 -2.28
CA GLN A 13 -8.78 -10.93 -3.25
C GLN A 13 -8.71 -10.02 -4.49
N ARG A 14 -9.85 -9.63 -5.08
CA ARG A 14 -9.88 -8.69 -6.22
C ARG A 14 -9.21 -7.35 -5.88
N LYS A 15 -9.47 -6.81 -4.69
CA LYS A 15 -8.86 -5.56 -4.22
C LYS A 15 -7.35 -5.68 -4.05
N ARG A 16 -6.90 -6.77 -3.43
CA ARG A 16 -5.47 -7.08 -3.31
C ARG A 16 -4.82 -7.16 -4.69
N ASP A 17 -5.40 -7.92 -5.59
CA ASP A 17 -4.82 -8.16 -6.92
C ASP A 17 -4.79 -6.85 -7.74
N ARG A 18 -5.82 -6.01 -7.62
CA ARG A 18 -5.86 -4.68 -8.23
C ARG A 18 -4.74 -3.77 -7.72
N MET A 19 -4.54 -3.74 -6.41
CA MET A 19 -3.50 -2.94 -5.77
C MET A 19 -2.10 -3.44 -6.12
N VAL A 20 -1.88 -4.76 -6.05
CA VAL A 20 -0.61 -5.41 -6.45
C VAL A 20 -0.28 -5.09 -7.90
N LYS A 21 -1.25 -5.23 -8.82
CA LYS A 21 -1.05 -4.92 -10.23
C LYS A 21 -0.67 -3.44 -10.40
N GLY A 22 -1.44 -2.53 -9.81
CA GLY A 22 -1.19 -1.09 -9.98
C GLY A 22 0.16 -0.63 -9.42
N LEU A 23 0.57 -1.16 -8.27
CA LEU A 23 1.89 -0.88 -7.70
C LEU A 23 3.02 -1.48 -8.56
N ARG A 24 2.88 -2.71 -9.07
CA ARG A 24 3.87 -3.31 -9.98
C ARG A 24 3.99 -2.54 -11.28
N ASP A 25 2.86 -2.15 -11.89
CA ASP A 25 2.84 -1.34 -13.11
C ASP A 25 3.54 0.01 -12.91
N ALA A 26 3.46 0.58 -11.69
CA ALA A 26 4.16 1.81 -11.32
C ALA A 26 5.67 1.61 -11.09
N GLY A 27 6.15 0.38 -10.89
CA GLY A 27 7.56 0.03 -10.72
C GLY A 27 7.99 -0.30 -9.29
N TYR A 28 7.06 -0.52 -8.35
CA TYR A 28 7.40 -0.92 -6.98
C TYR A 28 7.77 -2.40 -6.89
N THR A 29 8.74 -2.71 -6.02
CA THR A 29 9.01 -4.07 -5.54
C THR A 29 8.06 -4.39 -4.38
N LEU A 30 7.36 -5.53 -4.49
CA LEU A 30 6.33 -5.92 -3.53
C LEU A 30 6.61 -7.33 -3.00
N ASN A 31 6.36 -7.53 -1.72
CA ASN A 31 6.16 -8.83 -1.13
C ASN A 31 4.67 -8.97 -0.74
N VAL A 32 4.03 -10.02 -1.24
CA VAL A 32 2.60 -10.29 -1.03
C VAL A 32 2.48 -11.59 -0.25
N PRO A 33 2.36 -11.54 1.08
CA PRO A 33 2.22 -12.74 1.89
C PRO A 33 0.90 -13.45 1.57
N ASP A 34 0.92 -14.78 1.59
CA ASP A 34 -0.30 -15.57 1.40
C ASP A 34 -1.27 -15.35 2.56
N GLY A 35 -2.55 -15.19 2.23
CA GLY A 35 -3.63 -15.12 3.22
C GLY A 35 -3.66 -13.87 4.11
N THR A 36 -2.88 -12.82 3.81
CA THR A 36 -2.90 -11.58 4.60
C THR A 36 -3.75 -10.47 3.96
N PHE A 37 -4.14 -9.51 4.80
CA PHE A 37 -4.88 -8.32 4.39
C PHE A 37 -3.98 -7.11 4.11
N TYR A 38 -2.71 -7.34 3.79
CA TYR A 38 -1.76 -6.26 3.52
C TYR A 38 -0.71 -6.65 2.48
N ILE A 39 -0.19 -5.64 1.81
CA ILE A 39 0.92 -5.75 0.87
C ILE A 39 2.13 -5.08 1.52
N LEU A 40 3.26 -5.75 1.54
CA LEU A 40 4.52 -5.15 1.96
C LEU A 40 5.20 -4.57 0.72
N VAL A 41 5.59 -3.30 0.79
CA VAL A 41 6.14 -2.53 -0.32
C VAL A 41 7.51 -2.02 0.06
N ASP A 42 8.50 -2.25 -0.80
CA ASP A 42 9.83 -1.67 -0.64
C ASP A 42 9.74 -0.16 -0.90
N SER A 43 10.31 0.65 -0.02
CA SER A 43 10.42 2.09 -0.25
C SER A 43 11.35 2.36 -1.43
N PRO A 44 10.96 3.22 -2.40
CA PRO A 44 11.86 3.68 -3.44
C PRO A 44 12.90 4.69 -2.91
N TRP A 45 12.69 5.24 -1.72
CA TRP A 45 13.61 6.16 -1.07
C TRP A 45 14.43 5.46 0.01
N PRO A 46 15.69 5.90 0.26
CA PRO A 46 16.51 5.36 1.35
C PRO A 46 15.86 5.50 2.73
N ASP A 47 15.15 6.61 2.95
CA ASP A 47 14.32 6.86 4.13
C ASP A 47 12.86 6.53 3.79
N ALA A 48 12.37 5.41 4.34
CA ALA A 48 11.00 4.97 4.11
C ALA A 48 9.98 5.84 4.86
N ASP A 49 10.33 6.37 6.03
CA ASP A 49 9.40 7.19 6.82
C ASP A 49 9.15 8.52 6.11
N ALA A 50 10.20 9.15 5.55
CA ALA A 50 10.07 10.33 4.71
C ALA A 50 9.20 10.07 3.46
N PHE A 51 9.28 8.87 2.87
CA PHE A 51 8.43 8.48 1.75
C PHE A 51 6.96 8.31 2.17
N VAL A 52 6.72 7.71 3.34
CA VAL A 52 5.37 7.58 3.90
C VAL A 52 4.76 8.96 4.22
N GLU A 53 5.54 9.88 4.78
CA GLU A 53 5.11 11.26 5.01
C GLU A 53 4.80 11.98 3.69
N HIS A 54 5.60 11.74 2.64
CA HIS A 54 5.32 12.27 1.31
C HIS A 54 3.98 11.78 0.77
N LEU A 55 3.69 10.48 0.85
CA LEU A 55 2.39 9.92 0.48
C LEU A 55 1.24 10.51 1.31
N ALA A 56 1.45 10.67 2.63
CA ALA A 56 0.46 11.25 3.54
C ALA A 56 0.11 12.70 3.15
N SER A 57 1.10 13.49 2.74
CA SER A 57 0.89 14.85 2.22
C SER A 57 -0.02 14.89 0.97
N GLN A 58 -0.07 13.77 0.23
CA GLN A 58 -0.92 13.58 -0.94
C GLN A 58 -2.21 12.80 -0.62
N ARG A 59 -2.57 12.69 0.67
CA ARG A 59 -3.76 11.99 1.19
C ARG A 59 -3.76 10.49 0.96
N VAL A 60 -2.58 9.87 0.83
CA VAL A 60 -2.41 8.42 0.82
C VAL A 60 -1.72 8.00 2.12
N LEU A 61 -2.51 7.41 3.02
CA LEU A 61 -2.03 6.97 4.33
C LEU A 61 -1.66 5.49 4.26
N VAL A 62 -0.41 5.19 4.59
CA VAL A 62 0.14 3.81 4.67
C VAL A 62 0.82 3.63 6.02
N LEU A 63 1.06 2.39 6.42
CA LEU A 63 1.67 2.07 7.71
C LEU A 63 3.19 1.94 7.54
N PRO A 64 4.01 2.76 8.25
CA PRO A 64 5.46 2.62 8.23
C PRO A 64 5.93 1.23 8.68
N GLY A 65 6.93 0.68 8.00
CA GLY A 65 7.52 -0.61 8.36
C GLY A 65 8.42 -0.53 9.59
N ALA A 66 8.90 0.66 9.98
CA ALA A 66 9.69 0.87 11.18
C ALA A 66 8.96 0.40 12.46
N THR A 67 7.62 0.46 12.49
CA THR A 67 6.79 -0.06 13.59
C THR A 67 6.91 -1.59 13.77
N PHE A 68 7.44 -2.30 12.77
CA PHE A 68 7.58 -3.77 12.75
C PHE A 68 9.03 -4.21 12.45
N GLU A 69 10.03 -3.38 12.78
CA GLU A 69 11.46 -3.68 12.54
C GLU A 69 11.82 -3.87 11.05
N MET A 70 11.02 -3.30 10.14
CA MET A 70 11.23 -3.35 8.69
C MET A 70 11.42 -1.93 8.11
N PRO A 71 12.49 -1.20 8.47
CA PRO A 71 12.64 0.23 8.19
C PRO A 71 12.76 0.62 6.71
N LYS A 72 12.92 -0.35 5.81
CA LYS A 72 12.98 -0.12 4.36
C LYS A 72 11.64 -0.31 3.65
N HIS A 73 10.59 -0.62 4.39
CA HIS A 73 9.30 -1.00 3.83
C HIS A 73 8.17 -0.16 4.42
N PHE A 74 7.01 -0.22 3.77
CA PHE A 74 5.73 0.20 4.33
C PHE A 74 4.64 -0.81 3.95
N ARG A 75 3.52 -0.79 4.68
CA ARG A 75 2.40 -1.70 4.49
C ARG A 75 1.19 -0.95 3.94
N VAL A 76 0.62 -1.52 2.88
CA VAL A 76 -0.65 -1.06 2.30
C VAL A 76 -1.75 -2.03 2.73
N SER A 77 -2.82 -1.52 3.33
CA SER A 77 -3.98 -2.34 3.70
C SER A 77 -4.85 -2.62 2.47
N VAL A 78 -5.29 -3.88 2.32
CA VAL A 78 -6.24 -4.28 1.27
C VAL A 78 -7.70 -4.24 1.75
N THR A 79 -7.93 -3.78 2.98
CA THR A 79 -9.28 -3.50 3.51
C THR A 79 -9.82 -2.13 3.08
N ALA A 80 -9.03 -1.33 2.34
CA ALA A 80 -9.50 -0.10 1.71
C ALA A 80 -10.72 -0.35 0.80
N SER A 81 -11.54 0.68 0.60
CA SER A 81 -12.61 0.62 -0.41
C SER A 81 -12.02 0.63 -1.82
N ASP A 82 -12.77 0.14 -2.82
CA ASP A 82 -12.33 0.19 -4.21
C ASP A 82 -12.02 1.62 -4.67
N GLU A 83 -12.82 2.60 -4.23
CA GLU A 83 -12.58 4.02 -4.54
C GLU A 83 -11.24 4.52 -3.98
N MET A 84 -10.89 4.14 -2.75
CA MET A 84 -9.60 4.49 -2.15
C MET A 84 -8.44 3.87 -2.94
N ILE A 85 -8.58 2.61 -3.36
CA ILE A 85 -7.58 1.92 -4.18
C ILE A 85 -7.37 2.69 -5.48
N GLU A 86 -8.44 2.93 -6.25
CA GLU A 86 -8.34 3.61 -7.55
C GLU A 86 -7.78 5.04 -7.43
N ARG A 87 -8.15 5.78 -6.38
CA ARG A 87 -7.63 7.13 -6.14
C ARG A 87 -6.16 7.15 -5.71
N SER A 88 -5.70 6.11 -5.01
CA SER A 88 -4.32 6.03 -4.53
C SER A 88 -3.32 5.66 -5.63
N LEU A 89 -3.73 4.87 -6.63
CA LEU A 89 -2.81 4.33 -7.64
C LEU A 89 -2.09 5.41 -8.48
N PRO A 90 -2.77 6.47 -8.97
CA PRO A 90 -2.07 7.58 -9.64
C PRO A 90 -1.08 8.31 -8.73
N VAL A 91 -1.39 8.42 -7.44
CA VAL A 91 -0.50 9.04 -6.44
C VAL A 91 0.75 8.19 -6.26
N PHE A 92 0.62 6.87 -6.09
CA PHE A 92 1.77 5.95 -6.04
C PHE A 92 2.63 6.03 -7.31
N ALA A 93 2.01 6.07 -8.49
CA ALA A 93 2.72 6.14 -9.77
C ALA A 93 3.45 7.48 -9.98
N ALA A 94 2.97 8.57 -9.37
CA ALA A 94 3.66 9.85 -9.38
C ALA A 94 4.78 9.91 -8.32
N ALA A 95 4.52 9.40 -7.12
CA ALA A 95 5.43 9.44 -5.98
C ALA A 95 6.74 8.69 -6.24
N ILE A 96 6.71 7.51 -6.88
CA ILE A 96 7.92 6.73 -7.18
C ILE A 96 8.89 7.45 -8.13
N LYS A 97 8.39 8.40 -8.93
CA LYS A 97 9.21 9.19 -9.86
C LYS A 97 9.84 10.42 -9.20
N GLN A 98 9.45 10.74 -7.98
CA GLN A 98 9.99 11.88 -7.25
C GLN A 98 11.34 11.51 -6.62
N PRO A 99 12.34 12.40 -6.69
CA PRO A 99 13.59 12.18 -5.97
C PRO A 99 13.35 12.20 -4.46
N ALA A 100 14.17 11.44 -3.73
CA ALA A 100 14.17 11.50 -2.27
C ALA A 100 14.38 12.93 -1.79
N ARG A 101 13.51 13.38 -0.89
CA ARG A 101 13.65 14.69 -0.25
C ARG A 101 14.68 14.54 0.87
N VAL A 102 15.73 15.38 0.79
CA VAL A 102 16.81 15.48 1.79
C VAL A 102 16.34 16.33 2.96
#